data_AF-A0A9E2IKW8-F1
#
_entry.id   AF-A0A9E2IKW8-F1
#
_cell.length_a   1.000
_cell.length_b   1.000
_cell.length_c   1.000
_cell.angle_alpha   90.00
_cell.angle_beta   90.00
_cell.angle_gamma   90.00
#
_symmetry.space_group_name_H-M   'P 1'
#
loop_
_entity.id
_entity.type
_entity.pdbx_description
1 polymer ?
#
loop_
_entity_poly.entity_id
_entity_poly.type
_entity_poly.pdbx_seq_one_letter_code
_entity_poly.pdbx_strand_id
1 'polypeptide(L)'
;MPVLTKGYVSEKTTRRLSELRRCALSVQHPALYHNKGWLLNLMGRHREALLCFKKALELDERRPEALFSLADSYEALGDRTRARYYFDRALKLLSGRCAYMYRETRKRIAKLKKNSSRVVGPL
;
A
#
# COMPACT_ATOMS: atom_id res chain seq x y z
N MET A 1 -8.69 10.79 -59.24
CA MET A 1 -8.79 9.74 -58.21
C MET A 1 -7.64 9.91 -57.20
N PRO A 2 -7.77 10.69 -56.11
CA PRO A 2 -6.76 10.74 -55.07
C PRO A 2 -7.17 9.92 -53.84
N VAL A 3 -6.27 9.05 -53.40
CA VAL A 3 -6.35 8.22 -52.20
C VAL A 3 -6.03 9.10 -51.00
N LEU A 4 -7.05 9.45 -50.19
CA LEU A 4 -6.89 10.21 -48.94
C LEU A 4 -7.17 9.32 -47.72
N THR A 5 -6.24 8.44 -47.37
CA THR A 5 -6.33 7.59 -46.17
C THR A 5 -5.06 7.66 -45.32
N LYS A 6 -4.63 8.88 -44.97
CA LYS A 6 -3.57 9.07 -43.96
C LYS A 6 -3.82 10.17 -42.92
N GLY A 7 -5.01 10.76 -42.88
CA GLY A 7 -5.32 11.89 -41.99
C GLY A 7 -6.56 11.75 -41.10
N TYR A 8 -7.27 10.62 -41.13
CA TYR A 8 -8.56 10.44 -40.44
C TYR A 8 -8.49 9.54 -39.20
N VAL A 9 -7.30 9.24 -38.66
CA VAL A 9 -7.22 8.80 -37.27
C VAL A 9 -7.32 10.07 -36.43
N SER A 10 -8.55 10.54 -36.25
CA SER A 10 -8.83 11.80 -35.55
C SER A 10 -8.17 11.77 -34.17
N GLU A 11 -7.68 12.93 -33.73
CA GLU A 11 -7.14 13.14 -32.38
C GLU A 11 -8.13 12.67 -31.29
N LYS A 12 -9.44 12.71 -31.58
CA LYS A 12 -10.49 12.12 -30.74
C LYS A 12 -10.40 10.60 -30.64
N THR A 13 -10.04 9.90 -31.71
CA THR A 13 -9.90 8.44 -31.76
C THR A 13 -8.66 7.98 -31.01
N THR A 14 -7.53 8.70 -31.12
CA THR A 14 -6.32 8.41 -30.33
C THR A 14 -6.51 8.72 -28.85
N ARG A 15 -7.25 9.78 -28.50
CA ARG A 15 -7.61 10.12 -27.12
C ARG A 15 -8.53 9.07 -26.50
N ARG A 16 -9.59 8.65 -27.20
CA ARG A 16 -10.44 7.53 -26.77
C ARG A 16 -9.67 6.22 -26.66
N LEU A 17 -8.78 5.89 -27.60
CA LEU A 17 -7.95 4.67 -27.53
C LEU A 17 -6.96 4.71 -26.37
N SER A 18 -6.39 5.86 -26.05
CA SER A 18 -5.49 6.02 -24.89
C SER A 18 -6.25 6.04 -23.56
N GLU A 19 -7.47 6.58 -23.52
CA GLU A 19 -8.40 6.49 -22.39
C GLU A 19 -8.90 5.05 -22.19
N LEU A 20 -9.27 4.33 -23.24
CA LEU A 20 -9.64 2.90 -23.21
C LEU A 20 -8.45 2.03 -22.84
N ARG A 21 -7.24 2.31 -23.35
CA ARG A 21 -6.02 1.60 -22.97
C ARG A 21 -5.61 1.90 -21.54
N ARG A 22 -5.83 3.13 -21.06
CA ARG A 22 -5.75 3.46 -19.63
C ARG A 22 -6.77 2.63 -18.86
N CYS A 23 -8.03 2.57 -19.30
CA CYS A 23 -9.11 1.83 -18.65
C CYS A 23 -8.85 0.30 -18.62
N ALA A 24 -8.24 -0.25 -19.68
CA ALA A 24 -7.91 -1.67 -19.83
C ALA A 24 -6.61 -2.07 -19.12
N LEU A 25 -5.64 -1.16 -18.98
CA LEU A 25 -4.44 -1.33 -18.14
C LEU A 25 -4.69 -0.88 -16.68
N SER A 26 -5.81 -0.21 -16.40
CA SER A 26 -6.20 0.29 -15.08
C SER A 26 -7.14 -0.67 -14.35
N VAL A 27 -6.83 -1.95 -14.36
CA VAL A 27 -7.15 -2.77 -13.18
C VAL A 27 -6.17 -2.35 -12.06
N GLN A 28 -6.21 -1.06 -11.68
CA GLN A 28 -5.54 -0.52 -10.50
C GLN A 28 -6.35 -0.98 -9.30
N HIS A 29 -6.26 -2.28 -9.02
CA HIS A 29 -6.98 -2.89 -7.92
C HIS A 29 -6.11 -2.79 -6.66
N PRO A 30 -6.59 -2.20 -5.55
CA PRO A 30 -5.83 -2.06 -4.31
C PRO A 30 -5.19 -3.38 -3.86
N ALA A 31 -5.90 -4.50 -4.04
CA ALA A 31 -5.38 -5.82 -3.69
C ALA A 31 -4.15 -6.26 -4.51
N LEU A 32 -4.02 -5.86 -5.79
CA LEU A 32 -2.85 -6.22 -6.60
C LEU A 32 -1.60 -5.49 -6.11
N TYR A 33 -1.74 -4.19 -5.80
CA TYR A 33 -0.66 -3.42 -5.20
C TYR A 33 -0.28 -3.95 -3.82
N HIS A 34 -1.27 -4.33 -3.00
CA HIS A 34 -1.03 -4.98 -1.72
C HIS A 34 -0.26 -6.30 -1.88
N ASN A 35 -0.72 -7.21 -2.75
CA ASN A 35 -0.07 -8.50 -2.97
C ASN A 35 1.36 -8.33 -3.48
N LYS A 36 1.58 -7.40 -4.42
CA LYS A 36 2.93 -7.05 -4.88
C LYS A 36 3.82 -6.54 -3.76
N GLY A 37 3.30 -5.64 -2.92
CA GLY A 37 4.02 -5.14 -1.74
C GLY A 37 4.37 -6.25 -0.75
N TRP A 38 3.45 -7.19 -0.55
CA TRP A 38 3.66 -8.35 0.32
C TRP A 38 4.78 -9.26 -0.20
N LEU A 39 4.78 -9.58 -1.49
CA LEU A 39 5.87 -10.33 -2.13
C LEU A 39 7.22 -9.60 -2.01
N LEU A 40 7.23 -8.28 -2.19
CA LEU A 40 8.45 -7.46 -2.00
C LEU A 40 8.95 -7.52 -0.55
N ASN A 41 8.07 -7.50 0.44
CA ASN A 41 8.45 -7.68 1.84
C ASN A 41 9.09 -9.06 2.10
N LEU A 42 8.52 -10.13 1.54
CA LEU A 42 9.09 -11.49 1.65
C LEU A 42 10.50 -11.57 1.02
N MET A 43 10.75 -10.79 -0.03
CA MET A 43 12.06 -10.66 -0.66
C MET A 43 13.02 -9.70 0.07
N GLY A 44 12.64 -9.15 1.24
CA GLY A 44 13.44 -8.17 1.99
C GLY A 44 13.48 -6.77 1.36
N ARG A 45 12.74 -6.53 0.27
CA ARG A 45 12.69 -5.27 -0.48
C ARG A 45 11.68 -4.30 0.13
N HIS A 46 11.86 -3.99 1.41
CA HIS A 46 10.89 -3.25 2.22
C HIS A 46 10.60 -1.83 1.69
N ARG A 47 11.61 -1.12 1.13
CA ARG A 47 11.42 0.22 0.57
C ARG A 47 10.46 0.23 -0.62
N GLU A 48 10.55 -0.78 -1.48
CA GLU A 48 9.67 -0.91 -2.64
C GLU A 48 8.28 -1.40 -2.24
N ALA A 49 8.21 -2.25 -1.20
CA ALA A 49 6.96 -2.65 -0.59
C ALA A 49 6.17 -1.44 -0.08
N LEU A 50 6.83 -0.47 0.58
CA LEU A 50 6.19 0.78 1.01
C LEU A 50 5.50 1.52 -0.15
N LEU A 51 6.15 1.60 -1.31
CA LEU A 51 5.57 2.26 -2.49
C LEU A 51 4.32 1.53 -2.97
N CYS A 52 4.34 0.20 -2.96
CA CYS A 52 3.20 -0.61 -3.36
C CYS A 52 2.03 -0.47 -2.37
N PHE A 53 2.29 -0.53 -1.07
CA PHE A 53 1.24 -0.35 -0.07
C PHE A 53 0.67 1.07 -0.06
N LYS A 54 1.48 2.10 -0.28
CA LYS A 54 1.00 3.47 -0.45
C LYS A 54 0.06 3.60 -1.64
N LYS A 55 0.41 3.02 -2.80
CA LYS A 55 -0.49 2.97 -3.96
C LYS A 55 -1.78 2.20 -3.66
N ALA A 56 -1.71 1.09 -2.92
CA ALA A 56 -2.91 0.38 -2.47
C ALA A 56 -3.81 1.27 -1.62
N LEU A 57 -3.23 2.10 -0.75
CA LEU A 57 -3.96 3.02 0.13
C LEU A 57 -4.43 4.32 -0.58
N GLU A 58 -3.78 4.73 -1.67
CA GLU A 58 -4.27 5.80 -2.54
C GLU A 58 -5.56 5.37 -3.25
N LEU A 59 -5.71 4.08 -3.54
CA LEU A 59 -6.89 3.50 -4.19
C LEU A 59 -7.98 3.09 -3.20
N ASP A 60 -7.59 2.61 -2.01
CA ASP A 60 -8.48 2.28 -0.90
C ASP A 60 -7.82 2.64 0.44
N GLU A 61 -8.12 3.83 0.92
CA GLU A 61 -7.56 4.38 2.16
C GLU A 61 -8.02 3.65 3.44
N ARG A 62 -9.08 2.84 3.34
CA ARG A 62 -9.72 2.15 4.48
C ARG A 62 -9.43 0.66 4.50
N ARG A 63 -8.33 0.24 3.89
CA ARG A 63 -7.87 -1.15 3.86
C ARG A 63 -6.94 -1.47 5.04
N PRO A 64 -7.42 -2.15 6.10
CA PRO A 64 -6.60 -2.45 7.28
C PRO A 64 -5.40 -3.35 6.97
N GLU A 65 -5.51 -4.24 5.98
CA GLU A 65 -4.42 -5.14 5.57
C GLU A 65 -3.26 -4.35 4.95
N ALA A 66 -3.56 -3.35 4.12
CA ALA A 66 -2.52 -2.51 3.52
C ALA A 66 -1.85 -1.59 4.54
N LEU A 67 -2.61 -1.05 5.51
CA LEU A 67 -2.05 -0.28 6.63
C LEU A 67 -1.15 -1.15 7.53
N PHE A 68 -1.58 -2.38 7.83
CA PHE A 68 -0.81 -3.32 8.63
C PHE A 68 0.50 -3.69 7.92
N SER A 69 0.46 -4.05 6.64
CA SER A 69 1.68 -4.42 5.89
C SER A 69 2.61 -3.24 5.66
N LEU A 70 2.07 -2.02 5.49
CA LEU A 70 2.85 -0.80 5.45
C LEU A 70 3.59 -0.57 6.78
N ALA A 71 2.91 -0.77 7.90
CA ALA A 71 3.50 -0.66 9.23
C ALA A 71 4.61 -1.70 9.47
N ASP A 72 4.41 -2.95 9.04
CA ASP A 72 5.40 -4.02 9.12
C ASP A 72 6.64 -3.71 8.28
N SER A 73 6.48 -3.16 7.07
CA SER A 73 7.61 -2.66 6.27
C SER A 73 8.38 -1.53 6.96
N TYR A 74 7.69 -0.60 7.63
CA TYR A 74 8.34 0.47 8.40
C TYR A 74 9.09 -0.10 9.62
N GLU A 75 8.54 -1.11 10.31
CA GLU A 75 9.21 -1.79 11.41
C GLU A 75 10.49 -2.49 10.93
N ALA A 76 10.43 -3.20 9.80
CA ALA A 76 11.58 -3.86 9.18
C ALA A 76 12.68 -2.87 8.76
N LEU A 77 12.31 -1.65 8.37
CA LEU A 77 13.24 -0.56 8.07
C LEU A 77 13.74 0.20 9.31
N GLY A 78 13.30 -0.19 10.51
CA GLY A 78 13.69 0.43 11.78
C GLY A 78 12.92 1.71 12.15
N ASP A 79 12.02 2.19 11.30
CA ASP A 79 11.18 3.37 11.56
C ASP A 79 9.97 2.99 12.44
N ARG A 80 10.27 2.73 13.72
CA ARG A 80 9.29 2.31 14.72
C ARG A 80 8.20 3.35 14.95
N THR A 81 8.52 4.63 14.77
CA THR A 81 7.60 5.76 14.85
C THR A 81 6.49 5.66 13.80
N ARG A 82 6.84 5.54 12.52
CA ARG A 82 5.85 5.38 11.45
C ARG A 82 5.15 4.03 11.53
N ALA A 83 5.86 2.96 11.89
CA ALA A 83 5.26 1.64 12.09
C ALA A 83 4.11 1.71 13.10
N ARG A 84 4.34 2.30 14.27
CA ARG A 84 3.31 2.46 15.29
C ARG A 84 2.13 3.29 14.80
N TYR A 85 2.38 4.43 14.14
CA TYR A 85 1.34 5.29 13.58
C TYR A 85 0.40 4.51 12.64
N TYR A 86 0.94 3.72 11.72
CA TYR A 86 0.12 2.95 10.77
C TYR A 86 -0.57 1.74 11.41
N PHE A 87 0.06 1.08 12.40
CA PHE A 87 -0.63 0.05 13.19
C PHE A 87 -1.82 0.64 13.97
N ASP A 88 -1.67 1.81 14.58
CA ASP A 88 -2.76 2.48 15.29
C ASP A 88 -3.92 2.83 14.32
N ARG A 89 -3.62 3.26 13.09
CA ARG A 89 -4.64 3.45 12.04
C ARG A 89 -5.33 2.15 11.63
N ALA A 90 -4.57 1.07 11.44
CA ALA A 90 -5.13 -0.24 11.12
C ALA A 90 -6.07 -0.73 12.23
N LEU A 91 -5.65 -0.59 13.49
CA LEU A 91 -6.42 -1.03 14.66
C LEU A 91 -7.80 -0.35 14.76
N LYS A 92 -7.87 0.96 14.47
CA LYS A 92 -9.13 1.72 14.44
C LYS A 92 -10.13 1.12 13.44
N LEU A 93 -9.65 0.74 12.25
CA LEU A 93 -10.48 0.15 11.20
C LEU A 93 -10.84 -1.33 11.45
N LEU A 94 -10.04 -2.04 12.25
CA LEU A 94 -10.24 -3.45 12.57
C LEU A 94 -11.26 -3.69 13.70
N SER A 95 -11.58 -2.67 14.50
CA SER A 95 -12.54 -2.79 15.61
C SER A 95 -13.90 -3.33 15.10
N GLY A 96 -14.18 -4.60 15.39
CA GLY A 96 -15.39 -5.32 14.97
C GLY A 96 -15.33 -6.08 13.63
N ARG A 97 -14.27 -5.94 12.82
CA ARG A 97 -14.20 -6.57 11.47
C ARG A 97 -13.41 -7.88 11.42
N CYS A 98 -12.25 -7.94 12.06
CA CYS A 98 -11.39 -9.13 11.99
C CYS A 98 -10.65 -9.34 13.31
N ALA A 99 -11.10 -10.31 14.10
CA ALA A 99 -10.55 -10.59 15.43
C ALA A 99 -9.06 -11.00 15.40
N TYR A 100 -8.64 -11.74 14.38
CA TYR A 100 -7.26 -12.17 14.20
C TYR A 100 -6.33 -10.97 13.98
N MET A 101 -6.58 -10.18 12.93
CA MET A 101 -5.79 -8.99 12.61
C MET A 101 -5.80 -7.98 13.76
N TYR A 102 -6.93 -7.82 14.46
CA TYR A 102 -7.02 -6.95 15.63
C TYR A 102 -6.06 -7.38 16.75
N ARG A 103 -6.06 -8.67 17.10
CA ARG A 103 -5.17 -9.23 18.14
C ARG A 103 -3.69 -9.07 17.76
N GLU A 104 -3.33 -9.39 16.52
CA GLU A 104 -1.95 -9.31 16.04
C GLU A 104 -1.45 -7.85 15.99
N THR A 105 -2.27 -6.93 15.48
CA THR A 105 -1.95 -5.50 15.45
C THR A 105 -1.70 -4.96 16.87
N ARG A 106 -2.54 -5.33 17.82
CA ARG A 106 -2.40 -4.92 19.23
C ARG A 106 -1.10 -5.46 19.85
N LYS A 107 -0.74 -6.71 19.54
CA LYS A 107 0.52 -7.33 19.97
C LYS A 107 1.74 -6.59 19.41
N ARG A 108 1.74 -6.25 18.12
CA ARG A 108 2.81 -5.47 17.48
C ARG A 108 2.98 -4.09 18.13
N ILE A 109 1.88 -3.36 18.35
CA ILE A 109 1.91 -2.05 19.03
C ILE A 109 2.50 -2.17 20.45
N ALA A 110 2.09 -3.17 21.22
CA ALA A 110 2.61 -3.39 22.58
C ALA A 110 4.12 -3.65 22.60
N LYS A 111 4.62 -4.45 21.64
CA LYS A 111 6.06 -4.70 21.45
C LYS A 111 6.83 -3.41 21.16
N LEU A 112 6.31 -2.58 20.24
CA LEU A 112 6.93 -1.29 19.90
C LEU A 112 6.98 -0.33 21.09
N LYS A 113 5.94 -0.29 21.93
CA LYS A 113 5.93 0.52 23.17
C LYS A 113 7.01 0.06 24.16
N LYS A 114 7.10 -1.25 24.42
CA LYS A 114 8.08 -1.82 25.36
C LYS A 114 9.53 -1.59 24.92
N ASN A 115 9.78 -1.58 23.61
CA ASN A 115 11.11 -1.33 23.06
C ASN A 115 11.48 0.15 23.11
N SER A 116 10.51 1.06 23.06
CA SER A 116 10.75 2.50 23.21
C SER A 116 11.12 2.89 24.63
N SER A 117 10.61 2.18 25.66
CA SER A 117 10.90 2.44 27.07
C SER A 117 12.22 1.83 27.56
N ARG A 118 12.92 1.04 26.74
CA ARG A 118 14.22 0.42 27.08
C ARG A 118 15.43 1.29 26.70
N VAL A 119 15.24 2.45 26.08
CA VAL A 119 16.33 3.30 25.54
C VAL A 119 16.66 4.49 26.47
N VAL A 120 16.20 4.48 27.73
CA VAL A 120 16.59 5.50 28.70
C VAL A 120 17.30 4.83 29.87
N GLY A 121 18.60 4.69 29.73
CA GLY A 121 19.53 4.45 30.82
C GLY A 121 20.81 5.22 30.49
N PRO A 122 21.14 6.32 31.18
CA PRO A 122 22.38 7.04 30.94
C PRO A 122 23.56 6.20 31.47
N LEU A 123 24.63 6.15 30.69
CA LEU A 123 25.99 5.89 31.19
C LEU A 123 26.56 7.21 31.72
#